data_AF-A0A3D0YUX7-F1
#
_entry.id   AF-A0A3D0YUX7-F1
#
_cell.length_a   1.000
_cell.length_b   1.000
_cell.length_c   1.000
_cell.angle_alpha   90.00
_cell.angle_beta   90.00
_cell.angle_gamma   90.00
#
_symmetry.space_group_name_H-M   'P 1'
#
loop_
_entity.id
_entity.type
_entity.pdbx_description
1 polymer ?
#
loop_
_entity_poly.entity_id
_entity_poly.type
_entity_poly.pdbx_seq_one_letter_code
_entity_poly.pdbx_strand_id
1 'polypeptide(L)'
;MKKYKNKAKIDQIPLWKYLNLNADFLVSRVDASFKKNKLKNNYLKLAWKLLRDKYFACEYRQNISIERIFESGFFDDELPLEYYSKLNYYWSKTPVGKIKKNYKNNSQKGEYAVLLTVGAFSPIHVGHILYMNAAKEALEARGVIVLGGYFSPSHDDYVNSKDNGSARLEAKKRAELCRLAVRDSDWLMVDGWESLHVSAPIIFTLVYERLRKYLQFNFPKLTKLKIYFVVGSDNAAYARAFLKYGYCICTERYGYKKTYKQIKTELYGNKNIIFIDYKKEYLKCSSSLVRQGRLYMLESKIIDKYKNLKK
;
A
#
# COMPACT_ATOMS: atom_id res chain seq x y z
N MET A 1 7.33 16.01 5.57
CA MET A 1 8.22 16.84 4.70
C MET A 1 8.70 18.15 5.34
N LYS A 2 7.87 18.90 6.11
CA LYS A 2 8.28 20.17 6.78
C LYS A 2 9.53 20.06 7.70
N LYS A 3 9.85 18.87 8.21
CA LYS A 3 11.00 18.57 9.07
C LYS A 3 12.35 18.49 8.31
N TYR A 4 12.31 18.23 7.00
CA TYR A 4 13.49 18.02 6.14
C TYR A 4 13.65 19.14 5.11
N LYS A 5 13.27 20.37 5.48
CA LYS A 5 13.12 21.54 4.57
C LYS A 5 14.37 21.92 3.76
N ASN A 6 15.57 21.58 4.21
CA ASN A 6 16.81 21.88 3.49
C ASN A 6 17.22 20.73 2.54
N LYS A 7 16.31 20.38 1.62
CA LYS A 7 16.40 19.21 0.72
C LYS A 7 17.72 19.16 -0.09
N ALA A 8 18.19 20.31 -0.58
CA ALA A 8 19.39 20.43 -1.41
C ALA A 8 20.72 20.05 -0.69
N LYS A 9 20.76 20.09 0.65
CA LYS A 9 21.92 19.62 1.43
C LYS A 9 21.88 18.12 1.74
N ILE A 10 20.70 17.48 1.67
CA ILE A 10 20.53 16.07 2.08
C ILE A 10 20.99 15.12 0.98
N ASP A 11 20.82 15.49 -0.29
CA ASP A 11 21.20 14.65 -1.43
C ASP A 11 22.73 14.66 -1.73
N GLN A 12 23.54 15.46 -1.00
CA GLN A 12 24.99 15.50 -1.19
C GLN A 12 25.74 14.32 -0.54
N ILE A 13 25.16 13.72 0.50
CA ILE A 13 25.75 12.58 1.22
C ILE A 13 24.74 11.43 1.19
N PRO A 14 25.07 10.28 0.56
CA PRO A 14 24.16 9.14 0.54
C PRO A 14 23.77 8.68 1.95
N LEU A 15 22.49 8.36 2.16
CA LEU A 15 21.94 8.05 3.49
C LEU A 15 22.69 6.93 4.23
N TRP A 16 23.23 5.94 3.51
CA TRP A 16 23.97 4.83 4.15
C TRP A 16 25.26 5.29 4.83
N LYS A 17 25.84 6.42 4.42
CA LYS A 17 27.03 7.00 5.07
C LYS A 17 26.72 7.49 6.48
N TYR A 18 25.51 8.01 6.72
CA TYR A 18 25.09 8.37 8.09
C TYR A 18 25.06 7.15 9.03
N LEU A 19 24.88 5.94 8.49
CA LEU A 19 24.87 4.68 9.24
C LEU A 19 26.24 3.98 9.28
N ASN A 20 27.30 4.62 8.79
CA ASN A 20 28.62 3.98 8.60
C ASN A 20 28.53 2.69 7.77
N LEU A 21 27.68 2.69 6.75
CA LEU A 21 27.49 1.59 5.82
C LEU A 21 28.03 1.95 4.43
N ASN A 22 28.32 0.92 3.63
CA ASN A 22 28.66 1.06 2.21
C ASN A 22 27.41 0.94 1.33
N ALA A 23 27.51 1.28 0.04
CA ALA A 23 26.36 1.30 -0.87
C ALA A 23 25.67 -0.08 -1.02
N ASP A 24 26.44 -1.15 -0.90
CA ASP A 24 26.05 -2.56 -0.99
C ASP A 24 25.54 -3.16 0.34
N PHE A 25 25.18 -2.33 1.32
CA PHE A 25 24.79 -2.79 2.65
C PHE A 25 23.66 -3.84 2.65
N LEU A 26 23.72 -4.77 3.60
CA LEU A 26 22.60 -5.64 3.90
C LEU A 26 21.58 -4.90 4.76
N VAL A 27 20.30 -4.93 4.38
CA VAL A 27 19.21 -4.28 5.14
C VAL A 27 19.18 -4.78 6.59
N SER A 28 19.53 -6.04 6.84
CA SER A 28 19.64 -6.63 8.18
C SER A 28 20.67 -5.96 9.10
N ARG A 29 21.64 -5.22 8.54
CA ARG A 29 22.66 -4.48 9.32
C ARG A 29 22.18 -3.10 9.75
N VAL A 30 21.12 -2.56 9.14
CA VAL A 30 20.69 -1.16 9.33
C VAL A 30 20.28 -0.88 10.78
N ASP A 31 19.47 -1.73 11.39
CA ASP A 31 19.03 -1.55 12.78
C ASP A 31 20.23 -1.63 13.77
N ALA A 32 21.21 -2.51 13.52
CA ALA A 32 22.40 -2.63 14.35
C ALA A 32 23.32 -1.41 14.20
N SER A 33 23.53 -0.92 12.98
CA SER A 33 24.29 0.30 12.71
C SER A 33 23.66 1.53 13.36
N PHE A 34 22.33 1.65 13.30
CA PHE A 34 21.61 2.74 13.95
C PHE A 34 21.81 2.73 15.47
N LYS A 35 21.65 1.57 16.13
CA LYS A 35 21.84 1.42 17.58
C LYS A 35 23.26 1.78 18.06
N LYS A 36 24.28 1.44 17.27
CA LYS A 36 25.70 1.70 17.61
C LYS A 36 26.11 3.16 17.35
N ASN A 37 25.33 3.92 16.60
CA ASN A 37 25.71 5.26 16.20
C ASN A 37 25.56 6.25 17.38
N LYS A 38 26.62 6.99 17.68
CA LYS A 38 26.65 7.98 18.76
C LYS A 38 25.97 9.30 18.37
N LEU A 39 25.88 9.60 17.07
CA LEU A 39 25.20 10.80 16.58
C LEU A 39 23.69 10.62 16.77
N LYS A 40 23.00 11.66 17.24
CA LYS A 40 21.52 11.66 17.35
C LYS A 40 20.96 12.86 16.62
N ASN A 41 20.90 12.78 15.29
CA ASN A 41 20.33 13.83 14.45
C ASN A 41 19.19 13.30 13.56
N ASN A 42 18.42 14.21 12.98
CA ASN A 42 17.27 13.87 12.14
C ASN A 42 17.67 13.11 10.86
N TYR A 43 18.87 13.31 10.33
CA TYR A 43 19.35 12.63 9.12
C TYR A 43 19.70 11.17 9.37
N LEU A 44 20.31 10.86 10.52
CA LEU A 44 20.53 9.48 10.95
C LEU A 44 19.20 8.75 11.13
N LYS A 45 18.20 9.40 11.76
CA LYS A 45 16.86 8.81 11.92
C LYS A 45 16.22 8.55 10.56
N LEU A 46 16.28 9.50 9.63
CA LEU A 46 15.77 9.33 8.26
C LEU A 46 16.48 8.20 7.52
N ALA A 47 17.82 8.16 7.58
CA ALA A 47 18.63 7.10 6.98
C ALA A 47 18.23 5.73 7.50
N TRP A 48 18.14 5.58 8.83
CA TRP A 48 17.69 4.35 9.46
C TRP A 48 16.29 3.94 8.99
N LYS A 49 15.33 4.86 9.03
CA LYS A 49 13.93 4.63 8.64
C LYS A 49 13.76 4.19 7.20
N LEU A 50 14.45 4.85 6.28
CA LEU A 50 14.34 4.58 4.86
C LEU A 50 15.08 3.28 4.51
N LEU A 51 16.32 3.14 4.96
CA LEU A 51 17.21 2.05 4.53
C LEU A 51 16.89 0.70 5.19
N ARG A 52 16.14 0.68 6.30
CA ARG A 52 15.65 -0.56 6.92
C ARG A 52 14.47 -1.17 6.15
N ASP A 53 13.75 -0.37 5.37
CA ASP A 53 12.70 -0.87 4.49
C ASP A 53 13.33 -1.33 3.17
N LYS A 54 13.30 -2.63 2.88
CA LYS A 54 14.00 -3.18 1.71
C LYS A 54 13.46 -2.66 0.37
N TYR A 55 12.21 -2.17 0.32
CA TYR A 55 11.59 -1.64 -0.89
C TYR A 55 12.16 -0.26 -1.19
N PHE A 56 12.05 0.66 -0.21
CA PHE A 56 12.60 2.01 -0.35
C PHE A 56 14.12 2.04 -0.37
N ALA A 57 14.81 1.16 0.37
CA ALA A 57 16.25 1.00 0.27
C ALA A 57 16.70 0.56 -1.13
N CYS A 58 15.92 -0.29 -1.80
CA CYS A 58 16.21 -0.71 -3.17
C CYS A 58 16.00 0.45 -4.14
N GLU A 59 14.88 1.17 -4.04
CA GLU A 59 14.59 2.33 -4.87
C GLU A 59 15.66 3.42 -4.72
N TYR A 60 16.03 3.75 -3.48
CA TYR A 60 17.00 4.81 -3.18
C TYR A 60 18.40 4.50 -3.72
N ARG A 61 18.78 3.22 -3.82
CA ARG A 61 20.05 2.84 -4.46
C ARG A 61 20.06 3.07 -5.97
N GLN A 62 18.91 2.94 -6.63
CA GLN A 62 18.80 3.15 -8.07
C GLN A 62 18.85 4.64 -8.42
N ASN A 63 18.34 5.48 -7.52
CA ASN A 63 18.34 6.92 -7.67
C ASN A 63 18.45 7.56 -6.29
N ILE A 64 19.62 8.11 -5.96
CA ILE A 64 19.96 8.72 -4.66
C ILE A 64 19.21 10.06 -4.54
N SER A 65 17.89 10.01 -4.40
CA SER A 65 17.01 11.17 -4.28
C SER A 65 15.99 10.90 -3.19
N ILE A 66 16.07 11.67 -2.12
CA ILE A 66 15.11 11.54 -1.00
C ILE A 66 13.73 12.02 -1.42
N GLU A 67 13.65 13.11 -2.20
CA GLU A 67 12.40 13.63 -2.73
C GLU A 67 11.61 12.57 -3.49
N ARG A 68 12.28 11.85 -4.37
CA ARG A 68 11.69 10.76 -5.14
C ARG A 68 11.14 9.65 -4.25
N ILE A 69 11.83 9.30 -3.15
CA ILE A 69 11.32 8.32 -2.19
C ILE A 69 10.05 8.79 -1.49
N PHE A 70 9.95 10.08 -1.15
CA PHE A 70 8.71 10.66 -0.61
C PHE A 70 7.57 10.65 -1.64
N GLU A 71 7.85 10.95 -2.92
CA GLU A 71 6.85 10.82 -4.00
C GLU A 71 6.35 9.38 -4.16
N SER A 72 7.23 8.40 -3.94
CA SER A 72 6.91 6.97 -3.96
C SER A 72 6.12 6.49 -2.75
N GLY A 73 5.70 7.40 -1.87
CA GLY A 73 4.79 7.12 -0.75
C GLY A 73 5.48 6.84 0.58
N PHE A 74 6.79 7.04 0.68
CA PHE A 74 7.47 7.05 1.97
C PHE A 74 7.03 8.26 2.79
N PHE A 75 6.85 8.06 4.09
CA PHE A 75 6.80 9.13 5.07
C PHE A 75 7.52 8.70 6.35
N ASP A 76 8.06 9.68 7.08
CA ASP A 76 8.59 9.45 8.42
C ASP A 76 7.40 9.25 9.37
N ASP A 77 7.13 7.99 9.71
CA ASP A 77 6.10 7.60 10.67
C ASP A 77 6.45 8.01 12.12
N GLU A 78 7.67 8.52 12.34
CA GLU A 78 8.24 8.96 13.61
C GLU A 78 8.39 7.89 14.69
N LEU A 79 8.04 6.63 14.41
CA LEU A 79 7.98 5.53 15.37
C LEU A 79 9.36 5.14 15.94
N PRO A 80 9.46 4.68 17.19
CA PRO A 80 10.72 4.17 17.72
C PRO A 80 11.01 2.74 17.21
N LEU A 81 12.25 2.25 17.35
CA LEU A 81 12.64 0.93 16.83
C LEU A 81 11.85 -0.20 17.52
N GLU A 82 11.61 -0.06 18.83
CA GLU A 82 10.87 -0.97 19.68
C GLU A 82 9.41 -1.13 19.25
N TYR A 83 8.89 -0.17 18.48
CA TYR A 83 7.56 -0.29 17.91
C TYR A 83 7.48 -1.44 16.90
N TYR A 84 8.49 -1.55 16.05
CA TYR A 84 8.50 -2.52 14.95
C TYR A 84 8.68 -3.95 15.41
N SER A 85 9.39 -4.16 16.52
CA SER A 85 9.48 -5.49 17.14
C SER A 85 8.17 -5.93 17.79
N LYS A 86 7.30 -4.98 18.16
CA LYS A 86 5.97 -5.23 18.73
C LYS A 86 4.86 -5.35 17.68
N LEU A 87 5.14 -5.08 16.40
CA LEU A 87 4.15 -5.25 15.34
C LEU A 87 3.74 -6.73 15.26
N ASN A 88 2.48 -7.01 15.60
CA ASN A 88 1.96 -8.36 15.58
C ASN A 88 1.68 -8.80 14.12
N TYR A 89 2.70 -9.39 13.51
CA TYR A 89 2.67 -9.93 12.16
C TYR A 89 1.71 -11.12 11.99
N TYR A 90 1.37 -11.82 13.08
CA TYR A 90 0.57 -13.06 13.06
C TYR A 90 -0.83 -12.86 13.65
N TRP A 91 -1.27 -11.62 13.81
CA TRP A 91 -2.58 -11.31 14.36
C TRP A 91 -3.70 -11.96 13.52
N SER A 92 -4.39 -12.93 14.12
CA SER A 92 -5.49 -13.74 13.56
C SER A 92 -6.77 -13.01 13.13
N LYS A 93 -6.76 -11.67 13.04
CA LYS A 93 -7.94 -10.87 12.65
C LYS A 93 -7.99 -10.52 11.17
N THR A 94 -6.96 -10.88 10.41
CA THR A 94 -7.00 -10.77 8.95
C THR A 94 -7.80 -11.93 8.37
N PRO A 95 -8.92 -11.66 7.67
CA PRO A 95 -9.84 -12.70 7.22
C PRO A 95 -9.22 -13.51 6.09
N VAL A 96 -9.20 -14.84 6.23
CA VAL A 96 -8.61 -15.77 5.24
C VAL A 96 -9.63 -16.67 4.55
N GLY A 97 -10.92 -16.52 4.89
CA GLY A 97 -11.99 -17.43 4.45
C GLY A 97 -12.11 -17.55 2.93
N LYS A 98 -12.09 -16.41 2.21
CA LYS A 98 -12.21 -16.41 0.74
C LYS A 98 -10.99 -17.03 0.07
N ILE A 99 -9.78 -16.78 0.59
CA ILE A 99 -8.54 -17.43 0.12
C ILE A 99 -8.62 -18.95 0.31
N LYS A 100 -9.02 -19.43 1.50
CA LYS A 100 -9.17 -20.86 1.78
C LYS A 100 -10.15 -21.53 0.80
N LYS A 101 -11.32 -20.91 0.60
CA LYS A 101 -12.35 -21.39 -0.32
C LYS A 101 -11.83 -21.44 -1.76
N ASN A 102 -11.26 -20.35 -2.25
CA ASN A 102 -10.81 -20.23 -3.63
C ASN A 102 -9.61 -21.14 -3.92
N TYR A 103 -8.73 -21.35 -2.93
CA TYR A 103 -7.62 -22.30 -3.06
C TYR A 103 -8.12 -23.74 -3.19
N LYS A 104 -9.08 -24.15 -2.36
CA LYS A 104 -9.70 -25.49 -2.46
C LYS A 104 -10.33 -25.72 -3.83
N ASN A 105 -11.03 -24.72 -4.36
CA ASN A 105 -11.71 -24.80 -5.66
C ASN A 105 -10.74 -24.80 -6.86
N ASN A 106 -9.53 -24.26 -6.68
CA ASN A 106 -8.53 -24.08 -7.73
C ASN A 106 -7.24 -24.84 -7.39
N SER A 107 -7.37 -26.08 -6.92
CA SER A 107 -6.28 -26.98 -6.49
C SER A 107 -5.31 -27.39 -7.63
N GLN A 108 -5.30 -26.66 -8.75
CA GLN A 108 -4.42 -26.89 -9.91
C GLN A 108 -3.00 -26.37 -9.67
N LYS A 109 -2.01 -26.96 -10.36
CA LYS A 109 -0.63 -26.43 -10.39
C LYS A 109 -0.62 -25.09 -11.14
N GLY A 110 -0.46 -23.97 -10.43
CA GLY A 110 -0.40 -22.64 -11.03
C GLY A 110 0.32 -21.62 -10.15
N GLU A 111 0.54 -20.42 -10.70
CA GLU A 111 0.91 -19.26 -9.89
C GLU A 111 -0.33 -18.71 -9.20
N TYR A 112 -0.21 -18.40 -7.91
CA TYR A 112 -1.31 -17.84 -7.12
C TYR A 112 -1.03 -16.38 -6.79
N ALA A 113 -2.08 -15.58 -6.76
CA ALA A 113 -2.00 -14.18 -6.37
C ALA A 113 -3.01 -13.81 -5.28
N VAL A 114 -2.61 -12.85 -4.45
CA VAL A 114 -3.50 -12.06 -3.61
C VAL A 114 -3.28 -10.58 -3.92
N LEU A 115 -4.37 -9.82 -4.02
CA LEU A 115 -4.32 -8.38 -4.25
C LEU A 115 -4.43 -7.62 -2.92
N LEU A 116 -3.71 -6.51 -2.80
CA LEU A 116 -3.80 -5.60 -1.66
C LEU A 116 -3.87 -4.16 -2.15
N THR A 117 -4.84 -3.40 -1.67
CA THR A 117 -4.86 -1.94 -1.82
C THR A 117 -5.00 -1.27 -0.46
N VAL A 118 -4.22 -0.21 -0.24
CA VAL A 118 -4.20 0.58 0.99
C VAL A 118 -4.75 1.97 0.68
N GLY A 119 -5.57 2.52 1.55
CA GLY A 119 -6.11 3.85 1.32
C GLY A 119 -6.96 4.39 2.45
N ALA A 120 -7.31 5.67 2.33
CA ALA A 120 -8.19 6.31 3.29
C ALA A 120 -9.56 5.63 3.32
N PHE A 121 -10.15 5.31 2.17
CA PHE A 121 -11.52 4.78 2.04
C PHE A 121 -12.53 5.58 2.86
N SER A 122 -12.54 6.90 2.64
CA SER A 122 -13.38 7.85 3.38
C SER A 122 -14.35 8.61 2.46
N PRO A 123 -15.40 7.95 1.97
CA PRO A 123 -15.69 6.51 2.07
C PRO A 123 -15.09 5.68 0.92
N ILE A 124 -15.15 4.35 1.01
CA ILE A 124 -14.97 3.47 -0.16
C ILE A 124 -16.01 3.80 -1.24
N HIS A 125 -15.66 3.68 -2.52
CA HIS A 125 -16.56 3.95 -3.65
C HIS A 125 -16.35 2.91 -4.76
N VAL A 126 -17.26 2.85 -5.74
CA VAL A 126 -17.27 1.85 -6.82
C VAL A 126 -15.94 1.80 -7.59
N GLY A 127 -15.31 2.95 -7.81
CA GLY A 127 -13.98 3.00 -8.46
C GLY A 127 -12.92 2.13 -7.78
N HIS A 128 -12.88 2.05 -6.44
CA HIS A 128 -11.91 1.20 -5.74
C HIS A 128 -12.13 -0.29 -6.05
N ILE A 129 -13.39 -0.72 -6.17
CA ILE A 129 -13.77 -2.09 -6.52
C ILE A 129 -13.43 -2.38 -7.97
N LEU A 130 -13.76 -1.46 -8.88
CA LEU A 130 -13.45 -1.59 -10.31
C LEU A 130 -11.96 -1.75 -10.57
N TYR A 131 -11.09 -0.99 -9.89
CA TYR A 131 -9.64 -1.13 -10.05
C TYR A 131 -9.10 -2.47 -9.53
N MET A 132 -9.67 -2.99 -8.44
CA MET A 132 -9.33 -4.32 -7.93
C MET A 132 -9.79 -5.42 -8.90
N ASN A 133 -10.98 -5.30 -9.48
CA ASN A 133 -11.48 -6.23 -10.50
C ASN A 133 -10.61 -6.19 -11.76
N ALA A 134 -10.25 -5.01 -12.25
CA ALA A 134 -9.35 -4.86 -13.39
C ALA A 134 -7.98 -5.51 -13.16
N ALA A 135 -7.43 -5.35 -11.95
CA ALA A 135 -6.19 -6.01 -11.54
C ALA A 135 -6.32 -7.54 -11.51
N LYS A 136 -7.45 -8.06 -11.02
CA LYS A 136 -7.76 -9.49 -11.04
C LYS A 136 -7.86 -10.02 -12.47
N GLU A 137 -8.66 -9.39 -13.32
CA GLU A 137 -8.80 -9.73 -14.74
C GLU A 137 -7.45 -9.77 -15.47
N ALA A 138 -6.60 -8.77 -15.22
CA ALA A 138 -5.29 -8.69 -15.85
C ALA A 138 -4.35 -9.85 -15.43
N LEU A 139 -4.44 -10.30 -14.19
CA LEU A 139 -3.68 -11.46 -13.71
C LEU A 139 -4.23 -12.78 -14.24
N GLU A 140 -5.55 -12.94 -14.23
CA GLU A 140 -6.22 -14.15 -14.72
C GLU A 140 -6.01 -14.35 -16.23
N ALA A 141 -6.01 -13.26 -17.01
CA ALA A 141 -5.65 -13.29 -18.43
C ALA A 141 -4.19 -13.73 -18.68
N ARG A 142 -3.33 -13.72 -17.66
CA ARG A 142 -1.94 -14.21 -17.69
C ARG A 142 -1.79 -15.61 -17.08
N GLY A 143 -2.90 -16.31 -16.80
CA GLY A 143 -2.90 -17.64 -16.19
C GLY A 143 -2.58 -17.65 -14.69
N VAL A 144 -2.66 -16.50 -14.00
CA VAL A 144 -2.45 -16.41 -12.55
C VAL A 144 -3.80 -16.54 -11.83
N ILE A 145 -3.86 -17.42 -10.83
CA ILE A 145 -5.09 -17.66 -10.06
C ILE A 145 -5.16 -16.68 -8.88
N VAL A 146 -6.12 -15.76 -8.92
CA VAL A 146 -6.32 -14.78 -7.84
C VAL A 146 -7.19 -15.40 -6.74
N LEU A 147 -6.56 -15.71 -5.59
CA LEU A 147 -7.23 -16.36 -4.46
C LEU A 147 -8.06 -15.39 -3.61
N GLY A 148 -7.70 -14.11 -3.61
CA GLY A 148 -8.42 -13.10 -2.84
C GLY A 148 -7.81 -11.70 -2.97
N GLY A 149 -8.50 -10.71 -2.42
CA GLY A 149 -8.06 -9.33 -2.42
C GLY A 149 -8.41 -8.63 -1.10
N TYR A 150 -7.61 -7.66 -0.70
CA TYR A 150 -7.83 -6.90 0.53
C TYR A 150 -7.89 -5.41 0.27
N PHE A 151 -8.92 -4.77 0.84
CA PHE A 151 -8.88 -3.35 1.17
C PHE A 151 -8.30 -3.20 2.59
N SER A 152 -7.23 -2.43 2.75
CA SER A 152 -6.64 -2.07 4.04
C SER A 152 -6.89 -0.59 4.34
N PRO A 153 -7.93 -0.25 5.13
CA PRO A 153 -8.17 1.14 5.51
C PRO A 153 -7.01 1.67 6.36
N SER A 154 -6.53 2.87 6.04
CA SER A 154 -5.42 3.48 6.75
C SER A 154 -5.77 3.97 8.14
N HIS A 155 -4.76 4.25 8.96
CA HIS A 155 -4.90 4.80 10.31
C HIS A 155 -5.59 6.18 10.32
N ASP A 156 -6.33 6.50 11.40
CA ASP A 156 -7.10 7.75 11.50
C ASP A 156 -6.24 9.00 11.42
N ASP A 157 -5.10 9.06 12.10
CA ASP A 157 -4.22 10.25 12.06
C ASP A 157 -3.75 10.59 10.63
N TYR A 158 -3.46 9.56 9.83
CA TYR A 158 -3.10 9.74 8.43
C TYR A 158 -4.27 10.30 7.63
N VAL A 159 -5.47 9.75 7.83
CA VAL A 159 -6.69 10.21 7.14
C VAL A 159 -7.08 11.62 7.57
N ASN A 160 -6.92 11.96 8.84
CA ASN A 160 -7.23 13.28 9.40
C ASN A 160 -6.32 14.38 8.81
N SER A 161 -5.09 14.04 8.42
CA SER A 161 -4.19 14.97 7.73
C SER A 161 -4.55 15.24 6.26
N LYS A 162 -5.48 14.46 5.67
CA LYS A 162 -5.85 14.57 4.25
C LYS A 162 -6.99 15.55 4.02
N ASP A 163 -6.98 16.14 2.83
CA ASP A 163 -8.04 17.03 2.32
C ASP A 163 -8.44 18.11 3.33
N ASN A 164 -7.45 18.70 4.02
CA ASN A 164 -7.63 19.69 5.09
C ASN A 164 -8.62 19.26 6.18
N GLY A 165 -8.59 17.97 6.55
CA GLY A 165 -9.48 17.38 7.56
C GLY A 165 -10.84 16.93 7.01
N SER A 166 -11.21 17.29 5.78
CA SER A 166 -12.50 16.90 5.19
C SER A 166 -12.61 15.40 4.92
N ALA A 167 -11.49 14.67 4.91
CA ALA A 167 -11.47 13.21 4.80
C ALA A 167 -11.74 12.49 6.13
N ARG A 168 -11.92 13.20 7.24
CA ARG A 168 -12.12 12.61 8.58
C ARG A 168 -13.38 11.74 8.62
N LEU A 169 -13.16 10.45 8.86
CA LEU A 169 -14.17 9.46 9.21
C LEU A 169 -13.45 8.37 10.01
N GLU A 170 -13.96 8.01 11.18
CA GLU A 170 -13.30 7.06 12.08
C GLU A 170 -12.98 5.73 11.40
N ALA A 171 -11.86 5.13 11.78
CA ALA A 171 -11.36 3.87 11.25
C ALA A 171 -12.40 2.75 11.32
N LYS A 172 -13.14 2.66 12.43
CA LYS A 172 -14.22 1.68 12.61
C LYS A 172 -15.34 1.87 11.58
N LYS A 173 -15.75 3.12 11.34
CA LYS A 173 -16.79 3.50 10.37
C LYS A 173 -16.33 3.20 8.94
N ARG A 174 -15.08 3.54 8.60
CA ARG A 174 -14.48 3.25 7.28
C ARG A 174 -14.36 1.76 7.04
N ALA A 175 -13.86 0.99 8.01
CA ALA A 175 -13.76 -0.45 7.91
C ALA A 175 -15.14 -1.12 7.78
N GLU A 176 -16.17 -0.62 8.47
CA GLU A 176 -17.56 -1.09 8.30
C GLU A 176 -18.08 -0.83 6.89
N LEU A 177 -17.91 0.38 6.35
CA LEU A 177 -18.32 0.71 4.97
C LEU A 177 -17.58 -0.16 3.95
N CYS A 178 -16.27 -0.38 4.11
CA CYS A 178 -15.52 -1.31 3.27
C CYS A 178 -16.10 -2.72 3.31
N ARG A 179 -16.42 -3.24 4.51
CA ARG A 179 -16.96 -4.61 4.68
C ARG A 179 -18.33 -4.73 4.00
N LEU A 180 -19.20 -3.74 4.18
CA LEU A 180 -20.52 -3.73 3.54
C LEU A 180 -20.40 -3.65 2.01
N ALA A 181 -19.50 -2.81 1.49
CA ALA A 181 -19.31 -2.65 0.04
C ALA A 181 -18.91 -3.96 -0.64
N VAL A 182 -18.04 -4.75 0.00
CA VAL A 182 -17.50 -6.00 -0.58
C VAL A 182 -18.15 -7.28 -0.06
N ARG A 183 -19.27 -7.17 0.69
CA ARG A 183 -19.89 -8.33 1.35
C ARG A 183 -20.26 -9.43 0.35
N ASP A 184 -20.78 -9.04 -0.81
CA ASP A 184 -21.31 -9.95 -1.84
C ASP A 184 -20.21 -10.44 -2.81
N SER A 185 -18.98 -9.94 -2.68
CA SER A 185 -17.85 -10.44 -3.47
C SER A 185 -17.45 -11.83 -2.98
N ASP A 186 -17.04 -12.72 -3.88
CA ASP A 186 -16.50 -14.04 -3.56
C ASP A 186 -14.98 -14.04 -3.29
N TRP A 187 -14.27 -12.93 -3.55
CA TRP A 187 -12.81 -12.85 -3.45
C TRP A 187 -12.29 -11.65 -2.65
N LEU A 188 -13.03 -10.54 -2.55
CA LEU A 188 -12.61 -9.32 -1.85
C LEU A 188 -12.92 -9.34 -0.35
N MET A 189 -11.99 -8.88 0.47
CA MET A 189 -12.11 -8.79 1.93
C MET A 189 -11.55 -7.46 2.44
N VAL A 190 -11.70 -7.23 3.74
CA VAL A 190 -11.15 -6.05 4.42
C VAL A 190 -10.16 -6.51 5.47
N ASP A 191 -8.91 -6.04 5.38
CA ASP A 191 -7.91 -6.22 6.43
C ASP A 191 -7.86 -4.95 7.30
N GLY A 192 -8.41 -5.03 8.51
CA GLY A 192 -8.46 -3.91 9.44
C GLY A 192 -7.17 -3.72 10.25
N TRP A 193 -6.11 -4.47 9.97
CA TRP A 193 -4.89 -4.44 10.78
C TRP A 193 -4.30 -3.03 10.92
N GLU A 194 -4.08 -2.33 9.79
CA GLU A 194 -3.51 -0.97 9.79
C GLU A 194 -4.40 0.05 10.52
N SER A 195 -5.72 -0.03 10.33
CA SER A 195 -6.67 0.97 10.85
C SER A 195 -7.09 0.75 12.29
N LEU A 196 -7.21 -0.50 12.73
CA LEU A 196 -7.85 -0.86 14.00
C LEU A 196 -6.87 -1.42 15.03
N HIS A 197 -5.66 -1.80 14.62
CA HIS A 197 -4.75 -2.61 15.41
C HIS A 197 -3.31 -2.09 15.45
N VAL A 198 -3.00 -1.09 14.64
CA VAL A 198 -1.77 -0.31 14.74
C VAL A 198 -2.14 1.01 15.44
N SER A 199 -1.28 1.47 16.34
CA SER A 199 -1.53 2.67 17.18
C SER A 199 -1.04 3.98 16.54
N ALA A 200 -0.56 3.93 15.30
CA ALA A 200 -0.02 5.08 14.57
C ALA A 200 -0.02 4.81 13.05
N PRO A 201 0.04 5.85 12.21
CA PRO A 201 0.28 5.70 10.78
C PRO A 201 1.57 4.96 10.47
N ILE A 202 1.52 4.06 9.49
CA ILE A 202 2.68 3.31 9.00
C ILE A 202 2.75 3.38 7.47
N ILE A 203 3.96 3.25 6.92
CA ILE A 203 4.17 3.20 5.48
C ILE A 203 3.53 1.94 4.87
N PHE A 204 3.01 2.06 3.64
CA PHE A 204 2.24 0.97 3.00
C PHE A 204 3.07 -0.30 2.76
N THR A 205 4.40 -0.20 2.63
CA THR A 205 5.31 -1.34 2.48
C THR A 205 5.32 -2.22 3.73
N LEU A 206 5.09 -1.66 4.92
CA LEU A 206 4.94 -2.44 6.15
C LEU A 206 3.62 -3.21 6.17
N VAL A 207 2.53 -2.62 5.66
CA VAL A 207 1.25 -3.31 5.49
C VAL A 207 1.39 -4.46 4.51
N TYR A 208 2.05 -4.21 3.37
CA TYR A 208 2.37 -5.22 2.37
C TYR A 208 3.19 -6.38 2.96
N GLU A 209 4.29 -6.08 3.66
CA GLU A 209 5.15 -7.10 4.25
C GLU A 209 4.46 -7.87 5.36
N ARG A 210 3.60 -7.20 6.12
CA ARG A 210 2.83 -7.86 7.15
C ARG A 210 1.85 -8.87 6.55
N LEU A 211 1.11 -8.48 5.52
CA LEU A 211 0.22 -9.41 4.81
C LEU A 211 1.01 -10.58 4.20
N ARG A 212 2.19 -10.31 3.63
CA ARG A 212 3.08 -11.37 3.10
C ARG A 212 3.45 -12.41 4.13
N LYS A 213 3.98 -11.97 5.28
CA LYS A 213 4.33 -12.88 6.37
C LYS A 213 3.11 -13.60 6.93
N TYR A 214 1.99 -12.90 7.09
CA TYR A 214 0.76 -13.47 7.60
C TYR A 214 0.21 -14.60 6.70
N LEU A 215 0.15 -14.38 5.39
CA LEU A 215 -0.32 -15.40 4.45
C LEU A 215 0.67 -16.56 4.31
N GLN A 216 1.98 -16.29 4.32
CA GLN A 216 2.99 -17.35 4.33
C GLN A 216 2.84 -18.26 5.56
N PHE A 217 2.58 -17.70 6.73
CA PHE A 217 2.35 -18.44 7.97
C PHE A 217 1.05 -19.25 7.94
N ASN A 218 -0.05 -18.67 7.47
CA ASN A 218 -1.36 -19.34 7.42
C ASN A 218 -1.50 -20.34 6.28
N PHE A 219 -0.67 -20.22 5.23
CA PHE A 219 -0.71 -21.05 4.04
C PHE A 219 0.70 -21.49 3.61
N PRO A 220 1.43 -22.26 4.44
CA PRO A 220 2.82 -22.63 4.16
C PRO A 220 2.99 -23.48 2.88
N LYS A 221 1.92 -24.16 2.43
CA LYS A 221 1.89 -24.93 1.18
C LYS A 221 1.77 -24.06 -0.07
N LEU A 222 1.36 -22.79 0.05
CA LEU A 222 1.26 -21.83 -1.06
C LEU A 222 2.62 -21.18 -1.37
N THR A 223 3.62 -22.00 -1.69
CA THR A 223 5.01 -21.54 -1.89
C THR A 223 5.19 -20.58 -3.07
N LYS A 224 4.26 -20.58 -4.03
CA LYS A 224 4.24 -19.69 -5.21
C LYS A 224 3.27 -18.51 -5.09
N LEU A 225 2.76 -18.21 -3.89
CA LEU A 225 1.85 -17.09 -3.68
C LEU A 225 2.56 -15.74 -3.84
N LYS A 226 2.13 -14.96 -4.82
CA LYS A 226 2.54 -13.57 -5.02
C LYS A 226 1.50 -12.62 -4.42
N ILE A 227 1.95 -11.52 -3.82
CA ILE A 227 1.07 -10.44 -3.39
C ILE A 227 1.31 -9.25 -4.31
N TYR A 228 0.25 -8.74 -4.92
CA TYR A 228 0.31 -7.56 -5.76
C TYR A 228 -0.31 -6.37 -5.03
N PHE A 229 0.47 -5.30 -4.87
CA PHE A 229 -0.04 -4.02 -4.40
C PHE A 229 -0.76 -3.30 -5.54
N VAL A 230 -2.04 -3.02 -5.39
CA VAL A 230 -2.87 -2.36 -6.41
C VAL A 230 -3.00 -0.89 -6.08
N VAL A 231 -2.58 -0.05 -7.02
CA VAL A 231 -2.55 1.40 -6.88
C VAL A 231 -3.16 2.09 -8.09
N GLY A 232 -3.86 3.20 -7.84
CA GLY A 232 -4.33 4.10 -8.89
C GLY A 232 -3.22 5.02 -9.40
N SER A 233 -3.35 5.49 -10.64
CA SER A 233 -2.30 6.34 -11.23
C SER A 233 -2.17 7.75 -10.62
N ASP A 234 -3.06 8.13 -9.69
CA ASP A 234 -2.87 9.27 -8.80
C ASP A 234 -1.70 9.08 -7.83
N ASN A 235 -1.37 7.84 -7.50
CA ASN A 235 -0.19 7.45 -6.72
C ASN A 235 0.73 6.54 -7.53
N ALA A 236 0.83 6.73 -8.86
CA ALA A 236 1.61 5.86 -9.74
C ALA A 236 3.07 5.68 -9.27
N ALA A 237 3.67 6.73 -8.70
CA ALA A 237 5.02 6.70 -8.16
C ALA A 237 5.25 5.60 -7.10
N TYR A 238 4.21 5.12 -6.40
CA TYR A 238 4.33 4.05 -5.42
C TYR A 238 4.83 2.74 -6.04
N ALA A 239 4.67 2.57 -7.36
CA ALA A 239 5.22 1.43 -8.09
C ALA A 239 6.75 1.32 -7.98
N ARG A 240 7.47 2.44 -7.77
CA ARG A 240 8.93 2.46 -7.62
C ARG A 240 9.42 1.71 -6.38
N ALA A 241 8.59 1.56 -5.35
CA ALA A 241 8.93 0.72 -4.20
C ALA A 241 9.11 -0.77 -4.59
N PHE A 242 8.49 -1.22 -5.69
CA PHE A 242 8.44 -2.63 -6.09
C PHE A 242 9.45 -3.00 -7.20
N LEU A 243 10.51 -2.20 -7.39
CA LEU A 243 11.52 -2.42 -8.44
C LEU A 243 12.17 -3.80 -8.41
N LYS A 244 12.45 -4.32 -7.21
CA LYS A 244 13.12 -5.63 -7.00
C LYS A 244 12.31 -6.59 -6.15
N TYR A 245 11.65 -6.09 -5.11
CA TYR A 245 10.93 -6.90 -4.13
C TYR A 245 9.43 -6.66 -4.23
N GLY A 246 8.65 -7.74 -4.10
CA GLY A 246 7.20 -7.70 -4.20
C GLY A 246 6.71 -7.40 -5.63
N TYR A 247 5.41 -7.14 -5.74
CA TYR A 247 4.75 -6.92 -7.01
C TYR A 247 3.74 -5.77 -6.91
N CYS A 248 3.56 -5.04 -8.01
CA CYS A 248 2.66 -3.89 -8.09
C CYS A 248 1.80 -3.96 -9.35
N ILE A 249 0.55 -3.49 -9.25
CA ILE A 249 -0.33 -3.22 -10.38
C ILE A 249 -0.77 -1.76 -10.30
N CYS A 250 -0.46 -0.99 -11.33
CA CYS A 250 -0.87 0.40 -11.44
C CYS A 250 -1.98 0.54 -12.50
N THR A 251 -3.17 0.96 -12.07
CA THR A 251 -4.33 1.17 -12.95
C THR A 251 -4.47 2.65 -13.32
N GLU A 252 -4.55 2.96 -14.61
CA GLU A 252 -4.78 4.34 -15.08
C GLU A 252 -6.15 4.87 -14.60
N ARG A 253 -6.12 6.06 -13.99
CA ARG A 253 -7.31 6.77 -13.50
C ARG A 253 -7.59 8.01 -14.33
N TYR A 254 -8.88 8.33 -14.46
CA TYR A 254 -9.32 9.58 -15.06
C TYR A 254 -8.62 10.79 -14.42
N GLY A 255 -8.05 11.66 -15.25
CA GLY A 255 -7.33 12.86 -14.82
C GLY A 255 -5.83 12.66 -14.51
N TYR A 256 -5.30 11.42 -14.57
CA TYR A 256 -3.92 11.12 -14.18
C TYR A 256 -3.08 10.48 -15.30
N LYS A 257 -3.50 10.63 -16.57
CA LYS A 257 -2.83 10.07 -17.75
C LYS A 257 -1.36 10.50 -17.90
N LYS A 258 -1.05 11.77 -17.58
CA LYS A 258 0.32 12.31 -17.67
C LYS A 258 1.26 11.57 -16.70
N THR A 259 0.91 11.57 -15.42
CA THR A 259 1.67 10.87 -14.37
C THR A 259 1.75 9.38 -14.64
N TYR A 260 0.64 8.75 -15.07
CA TYR A 260 0.61 7.35 -15.46
C TYR A 260 1.63 7.03 -16.56
N LYS A 261 1.61 7.77 -17.68
CA LYS A 261 2.54 7.57 -18.79
C LYS A 261 4.00 7.78 -18.37
N GLN A 262 4.26 8.82 -17.58
CA GLN A 262 5.62 9.09 -17.08
C GLN A 262 6.17 7.89 -16.30
N ILE A 263 5.41 7.39 -15.32
CA ILE A 263 5.85 6.25 -14.50
C ILE A 263 5.88 4.95 -15.31
N LYS A 264 4.92 4.73 -16.23
CA LYS A 264 4.90 3.55 -17.12
C LYS A 264 6.15 3.49 -18.01
N THR A 265 6.56 4.63 -18.58
CA THR A 265 7.78 4.72 -19.39
C THR A 265 9.02 4.53 -18.53
N GLU A 266 9.09 5.18 -17.36
CA GLU A 266 10.20 5.07 -16.42
C GLU A 266 10.45 3.61 -15.97
N LEU A 267 9.37 2.86 -15.75
CA LEU A 267 9.42 1.49 -15.22
C LEU A 267 9.20 0.42 -16.31
N TYR A 268 9.37 0.80 -17.58
CA TYR A 268 9.20 -0.11 -18.70
C TYR A 268 10.15 -1.32 -18.58
N GLY A 269 9.63 -2.52 -18.87
CA GLY A 269 10.38 -3.77 -18.77
C GLY A 269 10.51 -4.36 -17.35
N ASN A 270 10.07 -3.66 -16.30
CA ASN A 270 10.09 -4.23 -14.96
C ASN A 270 9.03 -5.32 -14.78
N LYS A 271 9.46 -6.58 -14.69
CA LYS A 271 8.58 -7.76 -14.56
C LYS A 271 7.72 -7.80 -13.28
N ASN A 272 8.06 -7.01 -12.26
CA ASN A 272 7.29 -6.98 -11.01
C ASN A 272 6.10 -6.02 -11.08
N ILE A 273 6.01 -5.19 -12.13
CA ILE A 273 5.07 -4.08 -12.22
C ILE A 273 4.21 -4.24 -13.46
N ILE A 274 2.90 -4.28 -13.27
CA ILE A 274 1.92 -4.36 -14.35
C ILE A 274 1.19 -3.02 -14.44
N PHE A 275 1.12 -2.47 -15.65
CA PHE A 275 0.36 -1.26 -15.94
C PHE A 275 -0.92 -1.64 -16.68
N ILE A 276 -2.06 -1.17 -16.19
CA ILE A 276 -3.39 -1.41 -16.77
C ILE A 276 -3.92 -0.08 -17.29
N ASP A 277 -4.06 0.02 -18.62
CA ASP A 277 -4.54 1.21 -19.29
C ASP A 277 -6.02 1.47 -19.01
N TYR A 278 -6.41 2.73 -19.15
CA TYR A 278 -7.77 3.18 -18.83
C TYR A 278 -8.82 2.52 -19.74
N LYS A 279 -9.87 1.95 -19.13
CA LYS A 279 -11.12 1.59 -19.80
C LYS A 279 -12.15 2.71 -19.60
N LYS A 280 -12.92 3.04 -20.64
CA LYS A 280 -13.95 4.11 -20.58
C LYS A 280 -15.00 3.91 -19.47
N GLU A 281 -15.23 2.66 -19.09
CA GLU A 281 -16.10 2.23 -18.00
C GLU A 281 -15.61 2.67 -16.61
N TYR A 282 -14.34 3.10 -16.47
CA TYR A 282 -13.81 3.64 -15.23
C TYR A 282 -14.30 5.08 -15.02
N LEU A 283 -15.50 5.20 -14.48
CA LEU A 283 -16.14 6.46 -14.07
C LEU A 283 -15.16 7.34 -13.27
N LYS A 284 -15.29 8.67 -13.45
CA LYS A 284 -14.63 9.67 -12.60
C LYS A 284 -15.15 9.53 -11.16
N CYS A 285 -14.51 8.66 -10.38
CA CYS A 285 -14.86 8.39 -8.98
C CYS A 285 -13.74 8.84 -8.04
N SER A 286 -14.12 9.60 -7.01
CA SER A 286 -13.24 9.91 -5.89
C SER A 286 -14.04 10.05 -4.60
N SER A 287 -13.37 9.77 -3.47
CA SER A 287 -13.97 9.94 -2.14
C SER A 287 -14.38 11.40 -1.90
N SER A 288 -13.59 12.36 -2.39
CA SER A 288 -13.88 13.80 -2.27
C SER A 288 -15.19 14.18 -2.96
N LEU A 289 -15.46 13.63 -4.14
CA LEU A 289 -16.71 13.85 -4.87
C LEU A 289 -17.92 13.23 -4.14
N VAL A 290 -17.75 12.06 -3.53
CA VAL A 290 -18.80 11.47 -2.68
C VAL A 290 -19.08 12.38 -1.47
N ARG A 291 -18.04 12.91 -0.83
CA ARG A 291 -18.21 13.84 0.30
C ARG A 291 -18.93 15.13 -0.10
N GLN A 292 -18.81 15.55 -1.36
CA GLN A 292 -19.54 16.66 -1.97
C GLN A 292 -20.96 16.29 -2.44
N GLY A 293 -21.46 15.08 -2.16
CA GLY A 293 -22.84 14.69 -2.42
C GLY A 293 -23.05 13.79 -3.64
N ARG A 294 -22.00 13.39 -4.36
CA ARG A 294 -22.10 12.43 -5.48
C ARG A 294 -22.25 10.99 -4.99
N LEU A 295 -23.34 10.71 -4.29
CA LEU A 295 -23.59 9.42 -3.61
C LEU A 295 -23.77 8.24 -4.57
N TYR A 296 -24.13 8.50 -5.84
CA TYR A 296 -24.22 7.47 -6.88
C TYR A 296 -22.87 6.76 -7.17
N MET A 297 -21.75 7.30 -6.68
CA MET A 297 -20.44 6.65 -6.76
C MET A 297 -20.23 5.59 -5.66
N LEU A 298 -21.18 5.40 -4.75
CA LEU A 298 -21.16 4.34 -3.75
C LEU A 298 -21.92 3.12 -4.25
N GLU A 299 -21.56 1.95 -3.73
CA GLU A 299 -22.41 0.77 -3.83
C GLU A 299 -23.78 1.11 -3.20
N SER A 300 -24.88 0.81 -3.90
CA SER A 300 -26.25 1.11 -3.44
C SER A 300 -26.47 0.72 -1.98
N LYS A 301 -25.96 -0.47 -1.62
CA LYS A 301 -26.07 -1.10 -0.31
C LYS A 301 -25.36 -0.37 0.85
N ILE A 302 -24.50 0.62 0.57
CA ILE A 302 -23.79 1.39 1.61
C ILE A 302 -24.24 2.85 1.70
N ILE A 303 -25.10 3.31 0.78
CA ILE A 303 -25.51 4.72 0.69
C ILE A 303 -26.16 5.19 1.99
N ASP A 304 -27.16 4.46 2.49
CA ASP A 304 -27.91 4.87 3.68
C ASP A 304 -27.07 4.81 4.94
N LYS A 305 -26.23 3.77 5.07
CA LYS A 305 -25.27 3.69 6.17
C LYS A 305 -24.32 4.88 6.16
N TYR A 306 -23.77 5.25 5.01
CA TYR A 306 -22.87 6.39 4.89
C TYR A 306 -23.57 7.72 5.22
N LYS A 307 -24.82 7.92 4.76
CA LYS A 307 -25.63 9.11 5.14
C LYS A 307 -25.82 9.20 6.66
N ASN A 308 -26.12 8.08 7.31
CA ASN A 308 -26.32 8.05 8.77
C ASN A 308 -25.03 8.28 9.56
N LEU A 309 -23.87 7.87 9.03
CA LEU A 309 -22.56 8.12 9.65
C LEU A 309 -22.06 9.56 9.53
N LYS A 310 -22.70 10.37 8.66
CA LYS A 310 -22.40 11.79 8.41
C LYS A 310 -23.25 12.75 9.24
N LYS A 311 -24.36 12.28 9.81
CA LYS A 311 -25.18 13.01 10.77
C LYS A 311 -24.48 13.02 12.13
#